data_AF-A0A0C9MQT1-F1
#
_entry.id   AF-A0A0C9MQT1-F1
#
_cell.length_a   1.000
_cell.length_b   1.000
_cell.length_c   1.000
_cell.angle_alpha   90.00
_cell.angle_beta   90.00
_cell.angle_gamma   90.00
#
_symmetry.space_group_name_H-M   'P 1'
#
loop_
_entity.id
_entity.type
_entity.pdbx_description
1 polymer ?
#
loop_
_entity_poly.entity_id
_entity_poly.type
_entity_poly.pdbx_seq_one_letter_code
_entity_poly.pdbx_strand_id
1 'polypeptide(L)'
;MDQQHLTEGLTVDVADKPILHDMRNTQLRPYPVVHVLVACWAEAFTHLNKKAGIQIKFTPSFSLCNPVNISNMSTIASKILPRTNNGTGAFVLQCRKMVFNYCEKWGSNKGMVEYIKKDLAEFAKQHPQIEIVVQPRPAHHPIVRGYYLNGRDKVICTRNLTPGEINTKVELLRDSSGEKIKNLAKKPVISTTESVRGIWSPFNSNPHTI
;
A
#
# COMPACT_ATOMS: atom_id res chain seq x y z
N MET A 1 7.67 49.37 -34.42
CA MET A 1 8.85 48.50 -34.59
C MET A 1 9.55 48.43 -33.24
N ASP A 2 9.45 47.43 -32.38
CA ASP A 2 8.60 46.26 -32.25
C ASP A 2 8.61 45.90 -30.76
N GLN A 3 7.50 45.37 -30.27
CA GLN A 3 7.40 44.73 -28.95
C GLN A 3 8.24 43.45 -28.93
N GLN A 4 8.75 43.04 -27.77
CA GLN A 4 8.54 41.67 -27.26
C GLN A 4 9.01 41.49 -25.81
N HIS A 5 8.04 41.06 -25.02
CA HIS A 5 8.07 40.66 -23.62
C HIS A 5 8.12 39.12 -23.64
N LEU A 6 9.06 38.47 -22.95
CA LEU A 6 9.12 37.00 -22.87
C LEU A 6 8.76 36.55 -21.44
N THR A 7 7.50 36.14 -21.29
CA THR A 7 7.01 35.34 -20.17
C THR A 7 7.02 33.87 -20.60
N GLU A 8 7.86 33.05 -19.98
CA GLU A 8 7.83 31.60 -20.19
C GLU A 8 6.74 30.99 -19.31
N GLY A 9 5.67 30.51 -19.96
CA GLY A 9 4.53 29.87 -19.33
C GLY A 9 4.85 28.42 -18.93
N LEU A 10 4.66 28.11 -17.65
CA LEU A 10 4.56 26.74 -17.17
C LEU A 10 3.15 26.23 -17.51
N THR A 11 3.04 25.32 -18.47
CA THR A 11 1.79 24.67 -18.86
C THR A 11 1.32 23.73 -17.75
N VAL A 12 0.13 24.00 -17.21
CA VAL A 12 -0.60 23.09 -16.32
C VAL A 12 -1.50 22.25 -17.21
N ASP A 13 -1.24 20.95 -17.30
CA ASP A 13 -2.07 20.02 -18.07
C ASP A 13 -3.45 19.88 -17.42
N VAL A 14 -4.42 20.64 -17.94
CA VAL A 14 -5.85 20.49 -17.66
C VAL A 14 -6.39 19.42 -18.61
N ALA A 15 -6.58 18.21 -18.08
CA ALA A 15 -7.25 17.14 -18.80
C ALA A 15 -8.77 17.36 -18.78
N ASP A 16 -9.29 18.08 -19.78
CA ASP A 16 -10.72 18.15 -20.08
C ASP A 16 -11.13 16.97 -20.99
N LYS A 17 -12.03 16.11 -20.51
CA LYS A 17 -12.85 15.25 -21.36
C LYS A 17 -14.32 15.39 -20.97
N PRO A 18 -15.23 15.63 -21.94
CA PRO A 18 -16.65 15.77 -21.66
C PRO A 18 -17.37 14.41 -21.54
N ILE A 19 -18.23 14.41 -20.53
CA ILE A 19 -19.35 13.58 -20.12
C ILE A 19 -20.16 12.96 -21.28
N LEU A 20 -20.43 11.64 -21.19
CA LEU A 20 -21.68 11.06 -21.67
C LEU A 20 -22.22 10.07 -20.64
N HIS A 21 -23.45 10.31 -20.21
CA HIS A 21 -24.26 9.44 -19.35
C HIS A 21 -24.77 8.21 -20.12
N ASP A 22 -24.64 7.02 -19.56
CA ASP A 22 -25.76 6.06 -19.51
C ASP A 22 -25.63 5.16 -18.27
N MET A 23 -26.59 5.30 -17.35
CA MET A 23 -26.82 4.33 -16.29
C MET A 23 -27.86 3.35 -16.81
N ARG A 24 -27.47 2.10 -17.06
CA ARG A 24 -28.41 0.96 -17.04
C ARG A 24 -27.66 -0.35 -16.81
N ASN A 25 -27.68 -0.78 -15.55
CA ASN A 25 -27.95 -2.15 -15.12
C ASN A 25 -27.20 -3.27 -15.88
N THR A 26 -26.07 -3.73 -15.35
CA THR A 26 -25.61 -5.11 -15.63
C THR A 26 -25.07 -5.73 -14.36
N GLN A 27 -25.80 -6.74 -13.93
CA GLN A 27 -25.61 -7.54 -12.74
C GLN A 27 -24.27 -8.27 -12.74
N LEU A 28 -23.65 -8.30 -11.55
CA LEU A 28 -22.58 -9.20 -11.16
C LEU A 28 -22.92 -10.64 -11.56
N ARG A 29 -22.00 -11.34 -12.25
CA ARG A 29 -21.97 -12.81 -12.24
C ARG A 29 -20.55 -13.31 -11.95
N PRO A 30 -20.41 -14.32 -11.08
CA PRO A 30 -19.13 -14.92 -10.70
C PRO A 30 -18.60 -15.86 -11.78
N TYR A 31 -17.29 -15.89 -11.97
CA TYR A 31 -16.58 -16.90 -12.76
C TYR A 31 -16.28 -18.13 -11.88
N PRO A 32 -16.86 -19.32 -12.16
CA PRO A 32 -16.10 -20.56 -12.19
C PRO A 32 -15.44 -20.67 -13.58
N VAL A 33 -14.34 -21.35 -13.86
CA VAL A 33 -14.11 -22.78 -13.63
C VAL A 33 -12.61 -23.03 -13.80
N VAL A 34 -12.02 -23.70 -12.81
CA VAL A 34 -10.77 -24.44 -12.93
C VAL A 34 -11.13 -25.74 -13.65
N HIS A 35 -10.51 -26.03 -14.80
CA HIS A 35 -10.23 -27.34 -15.39
C HIS A 35 -10.05 -27.18 -16.90
N VAL A 36 -8.86 -27.52 -17.40
CA VAL A 36 -8.55 -28.29 -18.63
C VAL A 36 -7.10 -27.94 -18.99
N LEU A 37 -6.14 -28.63 -18.37
CA LEU A 37 -4.74 -28.65 -18.82
C LEU A 37 -3.93 -29.85 -18.30
N VAL A 38 -4.59 -30.97 -17.96
CA VAL A 38 -3.91 -32.20 -17.47
C VAL A 38 -4.35 -33.47 -18.24
N ALA A 39 -5.14 -33.35 -19.31
CA ALA A 39 -5.70 -34.49 -20.04
C ALA A 39 -5.20 -34.61 -21.49
N CYS A 40 -3.90 -34.36 -21.75
CA CYS A 40 -3.32 -34.51 -23.09
C CYS A 40 -1.93 -35.20 -23.10
N TRP A 41 -1.54 -35.88 -22.01
CA TRP A 41 -0.24 -36.58 -21.92
C TRP A 41 -0.34 -38.05 -21.43
N ALA A 42 -1.56 -38.59 -21.26
CA ALA A 42 -1.77 -39.93 -20.70
C ALA A 42 -2.35 -40.97 -21.67
N GLU A 43 -2.45 -40.66 -22.98
CA GLU A 43 -2.98 -41.59 -24.00
C GLU A 43 -1.91 -42.14 -24.96
N ALA A 44 -0.63 -41.82 -24.75
CA ALA A 44 0.47 -42.30 -25.58
C ALA A 44 1.29 -43.47 -24.97
N PHE A 45 0.97 -43.96 -23.76
CA PHE A 45 1.79 -44.95 -23.06
C PHE A 45 1.21 -46.38 -22.98
N THR A 46 0.03 -46.64 -23.53
CA THR A 46 -0.63 -47.97 -23.49
C THR A 46 -0.56 -48.75 -24.81
N HIS A 47 0.20 -48.29 -25.80
CA HIS A 47 0.35 -48.99 -27.10
C HIS A 47 1.66 -49.79 -27.27
N LEU A 48 2.46 -49.94 -26.21
CA LEU A 48 3.78 -50.58 -26.25
C LEU A 48 4.00 -51.65 -25.16
N ASN A 49 2.94 -52.34 -24.70
CA ASN A 49 3.08 -53.46 -23.75
C ASN A 49 2.18 -54.66 -24.06
N LYS A 50 2.01 -54.98 -25.35
CA LYS A 50 1.32 -56.21 -25.81
C LYS A 50 2.25 -57.27 -26.40
N LYS A 51 3.58 -57.11 -26.25
CA LYS A 51 4.61 -58.03 -26.78
C LYS A 51 5.48 -58.72 -25.73
N ALA A 52 5.19 -58.56 -24.44
CA ALA A 52 5.80 -59.35 -23.38
C ALA A 52 4.69 -59.83 -22.45
N GLY A 53 4.34 -61.12 -22.51
CA GLY A 53 3.30 -61.75 -21.71
C GLY A 53 3.67 -61.81 -20.23
N ILE A 54 3.61 -60.68 -19.53
CA ILE A 54 3.89 -60.55 -18.11
C ILE A 54 2.66 -59.94 -17.45
N GLN A 55 1.91 -60.78 -16.73
CA GLN A 55 0.76 -60.36 -15.91
C GLN A 55 1.26 -60.03 -14.51
N ILE A 56 1.50 -58.75 -14.21
CA ILE A 56 1.79 -58.29 -12.85
C ILE A 56 0.48 -57.88 -12.19
N LYS A 57 -0.07 -58.74 -11.32
CA LYS A 57 -1.22 -58.40 -10.48
C LYS A 57 -0.74 -57.57 -9.29
N PHE A 58 -1.06 -56.28 -9.27
CA PHE A 58 -0.92 -55.43 -8.09
C PHE A 58 -2.20 -55.52 -7.25
N THR A 59 -2.14 -56.17 -6.08
CA THR A 59 -3.14 -56.02 -5.01
C THR A 59 -2.61 -55.01 -4.00
N PRO A 60 -3.20 -53.82 -3.83
CA PRO A 60 -2.80 -52.95 -2.73
C PRO A 60 -3.50 -53.40 -1.44
N SER A 61 -2.73 -54.04 -0.55
CA SER A 61 -3.08 -54.13 0.86
C SER A 61 -2.82 -52.78 1.50
N PHE A 62 -3.85 -51.96 1.67
CA PHE A 62 -3.75 -50.71 2.43
C PHE A 62 -3.76 -51.03 3.94
N SER A 63 -2.60 -50.94 4.60
CA SER A 63 -2.55 -50.79 6.05
C SER A 63 -2.82 -49.34 6.42
N LEU A 64 -3.86 -49.09 7.21
CA LEU A 64 -4.17 -47.79 7.79
C LEU A 64 -3.11 -47.42 8.84
N CYS A 65 -2.27 -46.43 8.55
CA CYS A 65 -1.61 -45.63 9.59
C CYS A 65 -2.36 -44.30 9.72
N ASN A 66 -2.81 -44.00 10.95
CA ASN A 66 -3.60 -42.82 11.26
C ASN A 66 -2.87 -41.51 10.91
N PRO A 67 -3.57 -40.49 10.37
CA PRO A 67 -2.96 -39.20 10.08
C PRO A 67 -2.71 -38.40 11.37
N VAL A 68 -1.46 -37.99 11.56
CA VAL A 68 -1.09 -36.93 12.49
C VAL A 68 -1.78 -35.64 12.03
N ASN A 69 -2.44 -34.95 12.97
CA ASN A 69 -3.22 -33.74 12.73
C ASN A 69 -2.29 -32.55 12.37
N ILE A 70 -2.14 -32.26 11.07
CA ILE A 70 -1.27 -31.20 10.50
C ILE A 70 -1.99 -29.82 10.46
N SER A 71 -3.00 -29.57 11.30
CA SER A 71 -3.75 -28.29 11.22
C SER A 71 -3.01 -27.05 11.75
N ASN A 72 -1.80 -27.18 12.33
CA ASN A 72 -1.09 -26.07 12.97
C ASN A 72 0.26 -25.65 12.34
N MET A 73 0.64 -26.15 11.16
CA MET A 73 1.93 -25.79 10.53
C MET A 73 1.87 -24.59 9.57
N SER A 74 0.67 -24.06 9.26
CA SER A 74 0.48 -22.94 8.31
C SER A 74 0.87 -21.56 8.88
N THR A 75 0.83 -21.38 10.21
CA THR A 75 1.09 -20.07 10.85
C THR A 75 2.58 -19.72 10.96
N ILE A 76 3.48 -20.69 10.76
CA ILE A 76 4.93 -20.49 10.95
C ILE A 76 5.61 -20.01 9.65
N ALA A 77 5.13 -20.43 8.48
CA ALA A 77 5.76 -20.15 7.20
C ALA A 77 5.63 -18.68 6.73
N SER A 78 4.70 -17.89 7.30
CA SER A 78 4.37 -16.53 6.85
C SER A 78 5.31 -15.42 7.38
N LYS A 79 6.41 -15.77 8.07
CA LYS A 79 7.32 -14.80 8.73
C LYS A 79 8.72 -14.65 8.11
N ILE A 80 9.03 -15.34 7.01
CA ILE A 80 10.38 -15.32 6.39
C ILE A 80 10.45 -14.31 5.24
N LEU A 81 9.87 -13.11 5.42
CA LEU A 81 10.16 -12.00 4.52
C LEU A 81 10.97 -10.96 5.31
N PRO A 82 12.15 -10.54 4.81
CA PRO A 82 12.92 -9.51 5.46
C PRO A 82 12.09 -8.23 5.50
N ARG A 83 11.85 -7.72 6.70
CA ARG A 83 11.12 -6.46 6.88
C ARG A 83 12.05 -5.30 6.52
N THR A 84 11.58 -4.41 5.66
CA THR A 84 12.26 -3.15 5.38
C THR A 84 12.05 -2.18 6.55
N ASN A 85 13.12 -1.89 7.30
CA ASN A 85 13.09 -0.92 8.40
C ASN A 85 13.66 0.42 7.90
N ASN A 86 12.81 1.46 7.89
CA ASN A 86 13.25 2.81 7.54
C ASN A 86 14.21 3.34 8.62
N GLY A 87 15.35 3.91 8.22
CA GLY A 87 16.32 4.55 9.12
C GLY A 87 17.42 3.65 9.68
N THR A 88 17.42 2.33 9.45
CA THR A 88 18.53 1.44 9.89
C THR A 88 19.75 1.53 8.96
N GLY A 89 19.53 1.82 7.68
CA GLY A 89 20.63 2.00 6.70
C GLY A 89 20.49 3.33 5.96
N ALA A 90 19.36 3.54 5.30
CA ALA A 90 19.00 4.80 4.68
C ALA A 90 17.64 5.27 5.19
N PHE A 91 17.42 6.58 5.14
CA PHE A 91 16.14 7.20 5.42
C PHE A 91 15.40 7.48 4.10
N VAL A 92 14.21 6.93 3.97
CA VAL A 92 13.31 7.16 2.84
C VAL A 92 12.08 7.91 3.35
N LEU A 93 11.77 9.03 2.73
CA LEU A 93 10.53 9.76 3.00
C LEU A 93 9.33 8.88 2.67
N GLN A 94 8.38 8.81 3.60
CA GLN A 94 7.22 7.93 3.46
C GLN A 94 6.13 8.55 2.59
N CYS A 95 6.00 9.87 2.60
CA CYS A 95 5.07 10.60 1.73
C CYS A 95 5.63 10.64 0.31
N ARG A 96 4.93 10.01 -0.64
CA ARG A 96 5.32 9.92 -2.05
C ARG A 96 4.70 11.04 -2.89
N LYS A 97 3.43 11.33 -2.63
CA LYS A 97 2.61 12.19 -3.48
C LYS A 97 1.65 12.99 -2.62
N MET A 98 1.51 14.28 -2.91
CA MET A 98 0.53 15.17 -2.29
C MET A 98 -0.37 15.75 -3.35
N VAL A 99 -1.68 15.58 -3.17
CA VAL A 99 -2.72 16.12 -4.04
C VAL A 99 -3.43 17.25 -3.34
N PHE A 100 -3.40 18.43 -3.95
CA PHE A 100 -4.07 19.64 -3.51
C PHE A 100 -5.37 19.79 -4.28
N ASN A 101 -6.49 19.57 -3.61
CA ASN A 101 -7.81 19.77 -4.20
C ASN A 101 -8.39 21.11 -3.78
N TYR A 102 -8.80 21.92 -4.75
CA TYR A 102 -9.31 23.27 -4.53
C TYR A 102 -10.61 23.51 -5.32
N CYS A 103 -11.40 24.51 -4.95
CA CYS A 103 -12.61 24.91 -5.65
C CYS A 103 -12.64 26.41 -5.94
N GLU A 104 -12.87 26.80 -7.20
CA GLU A 104 -12.81 28.21 -7.63
C GLU A 104 -13.94 29.08 -7.08
N LYS A 105 -15.13 28.50 -6.87
CA LYS A 105 -16.38 29.27 -6.64
C LYS A 105 -16.67 29.58 -5.17
N TRP A 106 -16.17 28.77 -4.23
CA TRP A 106 -16.59 28.82 -2.83
C TRP A 106 -15.57 29.53 -1.94
N GLY A 107 -16.04 30.45 -1.09
CA GLY A 107 -15.17 31.27 -0.22
C GLY A 107 -14.28 30.47 0.74
N SER A 108 -14.69 29.23 1.09
CA SER A 108 -13.90 28.39 2.00
C SER A 108 -12.54 27.92 1.47
N ASN A 109 -12.30 28.11 0.17
CA ASN A 109 -11.06 27.76 -0.51
C ASN A 109 -10.07 28.93 -0.62
N LYS A 110 -10.42 30.13 -0.14
CA LYS A 110 -9.61 31.34 -0.31
C LYS A 110 -8.14 31.14 0.08
N GLY A 111 -7.88 30.61 1.27
CA GLY A 111 -6.50 30.39 1.74
C GLY A 111 -5.74 29.31 0.96
N MET A 112 -6.42 28.29 0.44
CA MET A 112 -5.79 27.27 -0.40
C MET A 112 -5.41 27.83 -1.78
N VAL A 113 -6.25 28.67 -2.39
CA VAL A 113 -5.89 29.36 -3.65
C VAL A 113 -4.68 30.27 -3.44
N GLU A 114 -4.66 31.01 -2.34
CA GLU A 114 -3.53 31.88 -2.00
C GLU A 114 -2.24 31.08 -1.78
N TYR A 115 -2.32 29.94 -1.07
CA TYR A 115 -1.19 29.03 -0.86
C TYR A 115 -0.66 28.44 -2.17
N ILE A 116 -1.55 27.98 -3.06
CA ILE A 116 -1.17 27.45 -4.38
C ILE A 116 -0.41 28.50 -5.21
N LYS A 117 -0.83 29.78 -5.13
CA LYS A 117 -0.23 30.87 -5.91
C LYS A 117 1.13 31.33 -5.39
N LYS A 118 1.33 31.31 -4.08
CA LYS A 118 2.51 31.91 -3.43
C LYS A 118 3.53 30.86 -2.98
N ASP A 119 3.08 29.92 -2.15
CA ASP A 119 3.97 29.11 -1.32
C ASP A 119 4.20 27.71 -1.90
N LEU A 120 3.23 27.15 -2.65
CA LEU A 120 3.30 25.78 -3.16
C LEU A 120 4.50 25.53 -4.07
N ALA A 121 4.84 26.50 -4.93
CA ALA A 121 5.97 26.39 -5.85
C ALA A 121 7.31 26.37 -5.09
N GLU A 122 7.43 27.13 -4.00
CA GLU A 122 8.61 27.11 -3.15
C GLU A 122 8.71 25.78 -2.39
N PHE A 123 7.60 25.31 -1.82
CA PHE A 123 7.53 24.00 -1.16
C PHE A 123 7.94 22.85 -2.09
N ALA A 124 7.50 22.88 -3.35
CA ALA A 124 7.87 21.88 -4.36
C ALA A 124 9.37 21.88 -4.66
N LYS A 125 9.99 23.06 -4.73
CA LYS A 125 11.44 23.20 -4.93
C LYS A 125 12.25 22.68 -3.74
N GLN A 126 11.77 22.91 -2.52
CA GLN A 126 12.41 22.42 -1.30
C GLN A 126 12.29 20.89 -1.15
N HIS A 127 11.23 20.29 -1.69
CA HIS A 127 10.93 18.87 -1.55
C HIS A 127 10.73 18.17 -2.90
N PRO A 128 11.78 18.03 -3.73
CA PRO A 128 11.69 17.40 -5.05
C PRO A 128 11.36 15.89 -5.00
N GLN A 129 11.44 15.28 -3.81
CA GLN A 129 11.16 13.86 -3.59
C GLN A 129 9.65 13.54 -3.60
N ILE A 130 8.80 14.57 -3.46
CA ILE A 130 7.35 14.42 -3.33
C ILE A 130 6.69 14.88 -4.63
N GLU A 131 5.88 14.02 -5.23
CA GLU A 131 5.07 14.39 -6.39
C GLU A 131 3.92 15.30 -5.93
N ILE A 132 3.89 16.53 -6.43
CA ILE A 132 2.85 17.50 -6.09
C ILE A 132 1.89 17.61 -7.27
N VAL A 133 0.60 17.42 -7.00
CA VAL A 133 -0.45 17.52 -8.02
C VAL A 133 -1.55 18.45 -7.53
N VAL A 134 -1.96 19.38 -8.39
CA VAL A 134 -3.07 20.29 -8.11
C VAL A 134 -4.26 19.86 -8.97
N GLN A 135 -5.43 19.69 -8.35
CA GLN A 135 -6.63 19.23 -9.04
C GLN A 135 -7.85 20.06 -8.64
N PRO A 136 -8.64 20.58 -9.60
CA PRO A 136 -9.90 21.22 -9.28
C PRO A 136 -10.89 20.19 -8.73
N ARG A 137 -11.64 20.57 -7.69
CA ARG A 137 -12.69 19.78 -7.06
C ARG A 137 -13.92 20.69 -6.82
N PRO A 138 -14.79 20.86 -7.82
CA PRO A 138 -15.93 21.77 -7.71
C PRO A 138 -16.92 21.33 -6.64
N ALA A 139 -17.64 22.30 -6.05
CA ALA A 139 -18.69 22.09 -5.04
C ALA A 139 -18.27 21.35 -3.75
N HIS A 140 -16.97 21.34 -3.45
CA HIS A 140 -16.45 20.72 -2.24
C HIS A 140 -15.43 21.60 -1.53
N HIS A 141 -15.25 21.34 -0.23
CA HIS A 141 -14.19 22.00 0.54
C HIS A 141 -12.81 21.54 0.09
N PRO A 142 -11.80 22.43 0.21
CA PRO A 142 -10.44 22.07 -0.14
C PRO A 142 -9.91 20.99 0.79
N ILE A 143 -9.13 20.09 0.20
CA ILE A 143 -8.46 19.01 0.91
C ILE A 143 -7.03 18.88 0.41
N VAL A 144 -6.14 18.47 1.31
CA VAL A 144 -4.79 18.01 0.97
C VAL A 144 -4.75 16.52 1.27
N ARG A 145 -4.39 15.72 0.26
CA ARG A 145 -4.29 14.27 0.36
C ARG A 145 -2.85 13.83 0.16
N GLY A 146 -2.24 13.28 1.20
CA GLY A 146 -0.92 12.64 1.14
C GLY A 146 -1.03 11.14 0.89
N TYR A 147 -0.34 10.63 -0.11
CA TYR A 147 -0.20 9.20 -0.40
C TYR A 147 1.15 8.70 0.09
N TYR A 148 1.13 7.57 0.79
CA TYR A 148 2.31 7.00 1.44
C TYR A 148 2.75 5.69 0.79
N LEU A 149 4.01 5.32 1.00
CA LEU A 149 4.59 4.07 0.48
C LEU A 149 3.90 2.80 1.01
N ASN A 150 3.26 2.88 2.18
CA ASN A 150 2.49 1.79 2.76
C ASN A 150 1.12 1.55 2.05
N GLY A 151 0.82 2.30 0.99
CA GLY A 151 -0.44 2.21 0.24
C GLY A 151 -1.62 2.93 0.90
N ARG A 152 -1.41 3.55 2.07
CA ARG A 152 -2.43 4.37 2.74
C ARG A 152 -2.34 5.81 2.30
N ASP A 153 -3.44 6.52 2.53
CA ASP A 153 -3.53 7.95 2.36
C ASP A 153 -4.00 8.64 3.64
N LYS A 154 -3.55 9.87 3.83
CA LYS A 154 -4.05 10.77 4.87
C LYS A 154 -4.64 11.99 4.19
N VAL A 155 -5.86 12.33 4.58
CA VAL A 155 -6.60 13.48 4.04
C VAL A 155 -6.81 14.48 5.15
N ILE A 156 -6.43 15.73 4.91
CA ILE A 156 -6.69 16.85 5.81
C ILE A 156 -7.56 17.85 5.07
N CYS A 157 -8.71 18.20 5.67
CA CYS A 157 -9.55 19.28 5.19
C CYS A 157 -8.94 20.63 5.57
N THR A 158 -8.86 21.55 4.62
CA THR A 158 -8.26 22.89 4.81
C THR A 158 -9.31 24.00 4.67
N ARG A 159 -10.52 23.76 5.17
CA ARG A 159 -11.64 24.71 5.12
C ARG A 159 -11.31 25.94 5.96
N ASN A 160 -11.40 27.14 5.36
CA ASN A 160 -11.20 28.43 6.04
C ASN A 160 -9.85 28.57 6.75
N LEU A 161 -8.83 27.80 6.34
CA LEU A 161 -7.48 27.94 6.88
C LEU A 161 -6.73 29.03 6.11
N THR A 162 -5.85 29.72 6.82
CA THR A 162 -4.88 30.65 6.24
C THR A 162 -3.74 29.90 5.53
N PRO A 163 -3.03 30.52 4.57
CA PRO A 163 -1.89 29.88 3.89
C PRO A 163 -0.82 29.35 4.86
N GLY A 164 -0.53 30.08 5.94
CA GLY A 164 0.43 29.65 6.96
C GLY A 164 -0.01 28.40 7.72
N GLU A 165 -1.29 28.32 8.11
CA GLU A 165 -1.84 27.11 8.74
C GLU A 165 -1.85 25.92 7.79
N ILE A 166 -2.13 26.17 6.50
CA ILE A 166 -2.06 25.14 5.46
C ILE A 166 -0.63 24.61 5.36
N ASN A 167 0.38 25.49 5.41
CA ASN A 167 1.78 25.07 5.41
C ASN A 167 2.09 24.13 6.59
N THR A 168 1.65 24.46 7.80
CA THR A 168 1.81 23.56 8.96
C THR A 168 1.13 22.20 8.74
N LYS A 169 -0.03 22.15 8.07
CA LYS A 169 -0.70 20.88 7.75
C LYS A 169 0.03 20.10 6.66
N VAL A 170 0.62 20.78 5.68
CA VAL A 170 1.41 20.17 4.62
C VAL A 170 2.70 19.56 5.20
N GLU A 171 3.40 20.29 6.06
CA GLU A 171 4.55 19.78 6.82
C GLU A 171 4.17 18.57 7.68
N LEU A 172 3.03 18.63 8.37
CA LEU A 172 2.52 17.49 9.12
C LEU A 172 2.30 16.25 8.25
N LEU A 173 1.79 16.42 7.02
CA LEU A 173 1.59 15.31 6.07
C LEU A 173 2.93 14.77 5.56
N ARG A 174 3.89 15.65 5.26
CA ARG A 174 5.26 15.31 4.85
C ARG A 174 5.95 14.45 5.92
N ASP A 175 5.90 14.88 7.17
CA ASP A 175 6.62 14.24 8.29
C ASP A 175 5.90 13.00 8.82
N SER A 176 4.66 12.77 8.40
CA SER A 176 3.89 11.59 8.80
C SER A 176 4.41 10.30 8.15
N SER A 177 4.35 9.20 8.88
CA SER A 177 4.70 7.86 8.37
C SER A 177 3.60 7.20 7.52
N GLY A 178 2.41 7.78 7.46
CA GLY A 178 1.25 7.14 6.82
C GLY A 178 0.58 6.03 7.67
N GLU A 179 1.15 5.66 8.82
CA GLU A 179 0.58 4.64 9.70
C GLU A 179 -0.69 5.15 10.42
N LYS A 180 -1.59 4.22 10.77
CA LYS A 180 -2.79 4.53 11.53
C LYS A 180 -2.41 5.13 12.89
N ILE A 181 -3.03 6.26 13.23
CA ILE A 181 -2.83 6.90 14.53
C ILE A 181 -3.34 5.95 15.61
N LYS A 182 -2.47 5.58 16.53
CA LYS A 182 -2.73 4.67 17.64
C LYS A 182 -2.22 5.30 18.94
N ASN A 183 -2.90 5.01 20.04
CA ASN A 183 -2.48 5.48 21.36
C ASN A 183 -1.21 4.73 21.79
N LEU A 184 -0.08 5.43 21.89
CA LEU A 184 1.23 4.84 22.23
C LEU A 184 1.54 4.81 23.73
N ALA A 185 0.63 5.30 24.58
CA ALA A 185 0.87 5.54 26.01
C ALA A 185 1.47 4.37 26.80
N LYS A 186 1.19 3.12 26.41
CA LYS A 186 1.64 1.91 27.15
C LYS A 186 2.99 1.35 26.70
N LYS A 187 3.45 1.65 25.47
CA LYS A 187 4.63 1.02 24.86
C LYS A 187 5.40 2.06 24.04
N PRO A 188 6.36 2.79 24.65
CA PRO A 188 7.17 3.77 23.92
C PRO A 188 8.10 3.11 22.90
N VAL A 189 8.55 1.88 23.17
CA VAL A 189 9.46 1.12 22.31
C VAL A 189 8.75 -0.09 21.74
N ILE A 190 8.88 -0.30 20.43
CA ILE A 190 8.39 -1.48 19.71
C ILE A 190 9.61 -2.17 19.10
N SER A 191 10.07 -3.26 19.71
CA SER A 191 11.12 -4.11 19.16
C SER A 191 10.53 -5.33 18.48
N THR A 192 11.17 -5.77 17.40
CA THR A 192 10.93 -7.10 16.80
C THR A 192 11.94 -8.12 17.34
N THR A 193 13.11 -7.65 17.76
CA THR A 193 14.16 -8.46 18.38
C THR A 193 13.76 -8.92 19.77
N GLU A 194 14.13 -10.16 20.09
CA GLU A 194 14.00 -10.74 21.42
C GLU A 194 14.91 -10.08 22.46
N SER A 195 14.68 -10.41 23.74
CA SER A 195 15.49 -9.91 24.85
C SER A 195 16.94 -10.37 24.73
N VAL A 196 17.90 -9.44 24.77
CA VAL A 196 19.35 -9.73 24.70
C VAL A 196 19.81 -10.68 25.81
N ARG A 197 19.19 -10.62 27.00
CA ARG A 197 19.54 -11.47 28.15
C ARG A 197 18.71 -12.75 28.23
N GLY A 198 17.90 -13.04 27.21
CA GLY A 198 16.86 -14.07 27.27
C GLY A 198 15.64 -13.62 28.09
N ILE A 199 14.64 -14.49 28.12
CA ILE A 199 13.42 -14.31 28.93
C ILE A 199 13.70 -14.87 30.32
N TRP A 200 13.27 -14.16 31.37
CA TRP A 200 13.39 -14.65 32.73
C TRP A 200 12.65 -15.99 32.90
N SER A 201 13.30 -16.96 33.54
CA SER A 201 12.70 -18.21 33.98
C SER A 201 12.97 -18.40 35.48
N PRO A 202 12.01 -18.93 36.26
CA PRO A 202 12.19 -19.19 37.68
C PRO A 202 13.40 -20.07 38.00
N PHE A 203 13.79 -20.93 37.05
CA PHE A 203 14.86 -21.91 37.24
C PHE A 203 16.26 -21.40 36.86
N ASN A 204 16.37 -20.11 36.50
CA ASN A 204 17.64 -19.53 36.02
C ASN A 204 18.47 -18.85 37.12
N SER A 205 17.90 -18.60 38.30
CA SER A 205 18.56 -17.82 39.36
C SER A 205 19.38 -18.66 40.34
N ASN A 206 18.89 -19.84 40.72
CA ASN A 206 19.54 -20.70 41.71
C ASN A 206 19.72 -22.12 41.13
N PRO A 207 20.83 -22.80 41.43
CA PRO A 207 20.99 -24.21 41.08
C PRO A 207 19.92 -25.04 41.82
N HIS A 208 19.14 -25.81 41.06
CA HIS A 208 18.16 -26.73 41.62
C HIS A 208 18.84 -28.06 41.95
N THR A 209 18.87 -28.43 43.23
CA THR A 209 19.26 -29.77 43.66
C THR A 209 18.01 -30.66 43.70
N ILE A 210 18.08 -31.82 43.06
CA ILE A 210 17.02 -32.85 43.02
C ILE A 210 17.18 -33.79 44.21
#